data_AF-A0A1G1Z822-F1
#
_entry.id   AF-A0A1G1Z822-F1
#
_cell.length_a   1.000
_cell.length_b   1.000
_cell.length_c   1.000
_cell.angle_alpha   90.00
_cell.angle_beta   90.00
_cell.angle_gamma   90.00
#
_symmetry.space_group_name_H-M   'P 1'
#
loop_
_entity.id
_entity.type
_entity.pdbx_description
1 polymer ?
#
loop_
_entity_poly.entity_id
_entity_poly.type
_entity_poly.pdbx_seq_one_letter_code
_entity_poly.pdbx_strand_id
1 'polypeptide(L)'
;MKKNPIVIGLAQALVLVGYISLVVQLMRSGLTEREPTFLTMLLILTVFTTSALISGTITLGYPVYLFWKQKEFKLAIKSVVSTAIWLSFFISAAITFVITT
;
A
#
# COMPACT_ATOMS: atom_id res chain seq x y z
N MET A 1 -0.98 19.50 -16.96
CA MET A 1 -2.01 18.45 -17.15
C MET A 1 -2.77 18.25 -15.84
N LYS A 2 -4.08 18.57 -15.77
CA LYS A 2 -4.93 18.24 -14.61
C LYS A 2 -5.01 16.71 -14.53
N LYS A 3 -4.19 16.08 -13.69
CA LYS A 3 -4.23 14.62 -13.51
C LYS A 3 -5.51 14.24 -12.79
N ASN A 4 -6.28 13.32 -13.38
CA ASN A 4 -7.57 12.90 -12.86
C ASN A 4 -7.35 12.10 -11.56
N PRO A 5 -7.90 12.52 -10.40
CA PRO A 5 -7.60 11.90 -9.11
C PRO A 5 -7.95 10.41 -9.05
N ILE A 6 -8.91 9.97 -9.87
CA ILE A 6 -9.33 8.57 -9.96
C ILE A 6 -8.22 7.67 -10.54
N VAL A 7 -7.54 8.14 -11.59
CA VAL A 7 -6.44 7.39 -12.23
C VAL A 7 -5.25 7.28 -11.29
N ILE A 8 -5.01 8.32 -10.50
CA ILE A 8 -3.94 8.35 -9.51
C ILE A 8 -4.25 7.41 -8.36
N GLY A 9 -5.49 7.41 -7.87
CA GLY A 9 -5.93 6.48 -6.82
C GLY A 9 -5.86 5.01 -7.29
N LEU A 10 -6.26 4.73 -8.53
CA LEU A 10 -6.13 3.39 -9.12
C LEU A 10 -4.66 2.96 -9.23
N ALA A 11 -3.78 3.83 -9.74
CA ALA A 11 -2.36 3.53 -9.86
C ALA A 11 -1.70 3.33 -8.49
N GLN A 12 -2.03 4.15 -7.49
CA GLN A 12 -1.57 3.99 -6.12
C GLN A 12 -2.02 2.65 -5.54
N ALA A 13 -3.29 2.29 -5.72
CA ALA A 13 -3.83 1.03 -5.22
C ALA A 13 -3.19 -0.19 -5.92
N LEU A 14 -3.01 -0.17 -7.25
CA LEU A 14 -2.34 -1.24 -7.98
C LEU A 14 -0.89 -1.46 -7.52
N VAL A 15 -0.12 -0.37 -7.38
CA VAL A 15 1.26 -0.45 -6.91
C VAL A 15 1.30 -0.98 -5.46
N LEU A 16 0.37 -0.54 -4.61
CA LEU A 16 0.29 -1.00 -3.22
C LEU A 16 -0.03 -2.49 -3.14
N VAL A 17 -1.03 -2.97 -3.88
CA VAL A 17 -1.42 -4.37 -3.93
C VAL A 17 -0.25 -5.23 -4.44
N GLY A 18 0.40 -4.82 -5.54
CA GLY A 18 1.57 -5.51 -6.06
C GLY A 18 2.73 -5.56 -5.04
N TYR A 19 3.00 -4.46 -4.36
CA TYR A 19 4.02 -4.40 -3.31
C TYR A 19 3.69 -5.34 -2.15
N ILE A 20 2.46 -5.31 -1.63
CA ILE A 20 2.02 -6.18 -0.53
C ILE A 20 2.12 -7.65 -0.94
N SER A 21 1.73 -8.02 -2.17
CA SER A 21 1.87 -9.39 -2.67
C SER A 21 3.33 -9.86 -2.66
N LEU A 22 4.27 -9.01 -3.07
CA LEU A 22 5.70 -9.32 -3.02
C LEU A 22 6.21 -9.50 -1.59
N VAL A 23 5.76 -8.64 -0.66
CA VAL A 23 6.12 -8.77 0.76
C VAL A 23 5.57 -10.06 1.36
N VAL A 24 4.32 -10.43 1.06
CA VAL A 24 3.72 -11.71 1.50
C VAL A 24 4.51 -12.90 0.95
N GLN A 25 4.92 -12.85 -0.32
CA GLN A 25 5.74 -13.90 -0.92
C GLN A 25 7.10 -14.02 -0.22
N LEU A 26 7.76 -12.90 0.07
CA LEU A 26 9.03 -12.85 0.79
C LEU A 26 8.90 -13.44 2.21
N MET A 27 7.82 -13.10 2.92
CA MET A 27 7.56 -13.63 4.27
C MET A 27 7.31 -15.14 4.24
N ARG A 28 6.53 -15.63 3.27
CA ARG A 28 6.23 -17.06 3.10
C ARG A 28 7.48 -17.89 2.80
N SER A 29 8.42 -17.37 2.02
CA SER A 29 9.59 -18.14 1.56
C SER A 29 10.74 -18.26 2.57
N GLY A 30 10.77 -17.48 3.66
CA GLY A 30 11.98 -17.45 4.50
C GLY A 30 11.86 -16.95 5.94
N LEU A 31 10.71 -16.40 6.36
CA LEU A 31 10.56 -15.84 7.71
C LEU A 31 9.75 -16.72 8.67
N THR A 32 8.90 -17.62 8.17
CA THR A 32 7.96 -18.40 9.00
C THR A 32 8.54 -19.73 9.52
N GLU A 33 9.53 -20.34 8.85
CA GLU A 33 10.03 -21.68 9.20
C GLU A 33 11.23 -21.68 10.16
N ARG A 34 11.72 -20.52 10.60
CA ARG A 34 12.86 -20.41 11.52
C ARG A 34 12.40 -20.08 12.93
N GLU A 35 13.02 -20.73 13.92
CA GLU A 35 12.84 -20.37 15.33
C GLU A 35 13.07 -18.87 15.55
N PRO A 36 12.27 -18.22 16.40
CA PRO A 36 12.34 -16.78 16.64
C PRO A 36 13.63 -16.43 17.40
N THR A 37 14.72 -16.31 16.64
CA THR A 37 15.98 -15.73 17.12
C THR A 37 15.85 -14.20 17.10
N PHE A 38 16.60 -13.50 17.96
CA PHE A 38 16.65 -12.04 17.97
C PHE A 38 16.85 -11.43 16.56
N LEU A 39 17.71 -12.03 15.73
CA LEU A 39 17.95 -11.61 14.35
C LEU A 39 16.70 -11.76 13.47
N THR A 40 15.94 -12.84 13.61
CA THR A 40 14.68 -13.06 12.88
C THR A 40 13.65 -11.99 13.26
N MET A 41 13.52 -11.70 14.57
CA MET A 41 12.59 -10.70 15.07
C MET A 41 12.96 -9.28 14.63
N LEU A 42 14.25 -8.95 14.64
CA LEU A 42 14.78 -7.69 14.11
C LEU A 42 14.46 -7.53 12.62
N LEU A 43 14.70 -8.59 11.83
CA LEU A 43 14.45 -8.57 10.38
C LEU A 43 12.96 -8.40 10.06
N ILE A 44 12.06 -9.08 10.79
CA ILE A 44 10.61 -8.87 10.67
C ILE A 44 10.24 -7.42 10.97
N LEU A 45 10.76 -6.85 12.06
CA LEU A 45 10.46 -5.47 12.46
C LEU A 45 10.99 -4.44 11.44
N THR A 46 12.19 -4.68 10.89
CA THR A 46 12.77 -3.83 9.84
C THR A 46 11.97 -3.93 8.54
N VAL A 47 11.57 -5.13 8.12
CA VAL A 47 10.73 -5.32 6.92
C VAL A 47 9.37 -4.67 7.13
N PHE A 48 8.76 -4.83 8.29
CA PHE A 48 7.47 -4.20 8.64
C PHE A 48 7.55 -2.67 8.60
N THR A 49 8.52 -2.07 9.29
CA THR A 49 8.68 -0.61 9.33
C THR A 49 9.03 -0.02 7.97
N THR A 50 9.89 -0.69 7.20
CA THR A 50 10.22 -0.30 5.82
C THR A 50 9.00 -0.41 4.91
N SER A 51 8.19 -1.48 5.06
CA SER A 51 6.95 -1.65 4.31
C SER A 51 5.91 -0.59 4.65
N ALA A 52 5.78 -0.21 5.91
CA ALA A 52 4.91 0.87 6.36
C ALA A 52 5.37 2.22 5.77
N LEU A 53 6.67 2.49 5.74
CA LEU A 53 7.24 3.70 5.14
C LEU A 53 6.97 3.76 3.63
N ILE A 54 7.20 2.67 2.90
CA ILE A 54 6.94 2.58 1.46
C ILE A 54 5.45 2.75 1.17
N SER A 55 4.59 2.05 1.91
CA SER A 55 3.12 2.14 1.77
C SER A 55 2.61 3.55 2.07
N GLY A 56 3.13 4.17 3.13
CA GLY A 56 2.82 5.56 3.47
C GLY A 56 3.28 6.53 2.38
N THR A 57 4.47 6.32 1.80
CA THR A 57 4.98 7.17 0.71
C THR A 57 4.17 7.03 -0.56
N ILE A 58 3.75 5.81 -0.94
CA ILE A 58 2.93 5.56 -2.12
C ILE A 58 1.56 6.20 -1.96
N THR A 59 0.91 6.06 -0.80
CA THR A 59 -0.45 6.56 -0.56
C THR A 59 -0.49 8.06 -0.28
N LEU A 60 0.44 8.57 0.52
CA LEU A 60 0.45 9.96 0.98
C LEU A 60 1.40 10.89 0.21
N GLY A 61 2.38 10.38 -0.52
CA GLY A 61 3.36 11.23 -1.22
C GLY A 61 2.72 12.21 -2.22
N TYR A 62 1.75 11.74 -3.01
CA TYR A 62 1.02 12.59 -3.95
C TYR A 62 0.07 13.59 -3.28
N PRO A 63 -0.81 13.21 -2.32
CA PRO A 63 -1.67 14.17 -1.63
C PRO A 63 -0.87 15.15 -0.76
N VAL A 64 0.25 14.76 -0.15
CA VAL A 64 1.16 15.68 0.57
C VAL A 64 1.78 16.71 -0.39
N TYR A 65 2.22 16.27 -1.58
CA TYR A 65 2.70 17.19 -2.62
C TYR A 65 1.62 18.18 -3.08
N LEU A 66 0.39 17.72 -3.31
CA LEU A 66 -0.75 18.57 -3.68
C LEU A 66 -1.12 19.56 -2.57
N PHE A 67 -1.11 19.10 -1.32
CA PHE A 67 -1.42 19.92 -0.15
C PHE A 67 -0.37 21.02 0.04
N TRP A 68 0.92 20.65 0.04
CA TRP A 68 2.00 21.56 0.38
C TRP A 68 2.35 22.53 -0.75
N LYS A 69 2.41 22.03 -1.99
CA LYS A 69 2.91 22.81 -3.13
C LYS A 69 1.79 23.50 -3.93
N GLN A 70 0.65 22.83 -4.09
CA GLN A 70 -0.45 23.38 -4.92
C GLN A 70 -1.57 24.00 -4.09
N LYS A 71 -1.58 23.82 -2.75
CA LYS A 71 -2.65 24.27 -1.84
C LYS A 71 -4.06 23.80 -2.28
N GLU A 72 -4.14 22.73 -3.05
CA GLU A 72 -5.41 22.20 -3.58
C GLU A 72 -5.94 21.08 -2.67
N PHE A 73 -6.40 21.47 -1.47
CA PHE A 73 -6.93 20.57 -0.44
C PHE A 73 -8.02 19.62 -0.96
N LYS A 74 -8.94 20.13 -1.79
CA LYS A 74 -10.02 19.34 -2.38
C LYS A 74 -9.51 18.19 -3.25
N LEU A 75 -8.42 18.40 -3.99
CA LEU A 75 -7.83 17.37 -4.86
C LEU A 75 -6.98 16.38 -4.07
N ALA A 76 -6.27 16.82 -3.03
CA ALA A 76 -5.56 15.94 -2.11
C ALA A 76 -6.51 14.94 -1.44
N ILE A 77 -7.63 15.44 -0.87
CA ILE A 77 -8.65 14.59 -0.23
C ILE A 77 -9.28 13.63 -1.25
N LYS A 78 -9.65 14.13 -2.43
CA LYS A 78 -10.19 13.26 -3.51
C LYS A 78 -9.23 12.15 -3.91
N SER A 79 -7.91 12.42 -3.94
CA SER A 79 -6.91 11.40 -4.23
C SER A 79 -6.93 10.31 -3.16
N VAL A 80 -6.84 10.68 -1.87
CA VAL A 80 -6.83 9.72 -0.76
C VAL A 80 -8.11 8.88 -0.73
N VAL A 81 -9.27 9.53 -0.86
CA VAL A 81 -10.57 8.83 -0.88
C VAL A 81 -10.66 7.89 -2.07
N SER A 82 -10.20 8.31 -3.25
CA SER A 82 -10.19 7.42 -4.42
C SER A 82 -9.28 6.21 -4.20
N THR A 83 -8.10 6.40 -3.60
CA THR A 83 -7.17 5.29 -3.28
C THR A 83 -7.80 4.34 -2.27
N ALA A 84 -8.48 4.86 -1.25
CA ALA A 84 -9.19 4.05 -0.25
C ALA A 84 -10.31 3.23 -0.88
N ILE A 85 -11.13 3.81 -1.76
CA ILE A 85 -12.21 3.09 -2.46
C ILE A 85 -11.64 1.96 -3.32
N TRP A 86 -10.59 2.23 -4.09
CA TRP A 86 -9.93 1.20 -4.91
C TRP A 86 -9.32 0.08 -4.04
N LEU A 87 -8.68 0.43 -2.93
CA LEU A 87 -8.16 -0.56 -1.99
C LEU A 87 -9.26 -1.42 -1.38
N SER A 88 -10.39 -0.82 -0.96
CA SER A 88 -11.55 -1.58 -0.48
C SER A 88 -12.06 -2.55 -1.55
N PHE A 89 -12.13 -2.11 -2.81
CA PHE A 89 -12.51 -2.98 -3.93
C PHE A 89 -11.53 -4.15 -4.11
N PHE A 90 -10.22 -3.89 -4.09
CA PHE A 90 -9.20 -4.94 -4.18
C PHE A 90 -9.26 -5.93 -3.00
N ILE A 91 -9.53 -5.44 -1.78
CA ILE A 91 -9.71 -6.29 -0.60
C ILE A 91 -10.93 -7.19 -0.78
N SER A 92 -12.08 -6.64 -1.17
CA SER A 92 -13.28 -7.43 -1.43
C SER A 92 -13.04 -8.48 -2.52
N ALA A 93 -12.40 -8.11 -3.62
CA ALA A 93 -12.05 -9.04 -4.70
C ALA A 93 -11.11 -10.17 -4.23
N ALA A 94 -10.11 -9.83 -3.42
CA ALA A 94 -9.19 -10.82 -2.84
C ALA A 94 -9.91 -11.78 -1.89
N ILE A 95 -10.81 -11.28 -1.04
CA ILE A 95 -11.61 -12.12 -0.13
C ILE A 95 -12.50 -13.08 -0.92
N THR A 96 -13.22 -12.59 -1.94
CA THR A 96 -14.05 -13.45 -2.79
C THR A 96 -13.22 -14.52 -3.50
N PHE A 97 -12.03 -14.16 -3.99
CA PHE A 97 -11.12 -15.12 -4.61
C PHE A 97 -10.72 -16.23 -3.63
N VAL A 98 -10.28 -15.87 -2.42
CA VAL A 98 -9.88 -16.82 -1.38
C VAL A 98 -11.02 -17.74 -0.93
N ILE A 99 -12.26 -17.24 -0.87
CA ILE A 99 -13.44 -18.06 -0.50
C ILE A 99 -13.81 -19.05 -1.62
N THR A 100 -13.52 -18.70 -2.87
CA THR A 100 -13.92 -19.50 -4.05
C THR A 100 -12.90 -20.59 -4.41
N THR A 101 -11.63 -20.40 -4.05
CA THR A 101 -10.53 -21.38 -4.24
C THR A 101 -10.38 -22.32 -3.07
#